data_AF-A0A640TZQ4-F1
#
_entry.id   AF-A0A640TZQ4-F1
#
_cell.length_a   1.000
_cell.length_b   1.000
_cell.length_c   1.000
_cell.angle_alpha   90.00
_cell.angle_beta   90.00
_cell.angle_gamma   90.00
#
_symmetry.space_group_name_H-M   'P 1'
#
loop_
_entity.id
_entity.type
_entity.pdbx_description
1 polymer ?
#
loop_
_entity_poly.entity_id
_entity_poly.type
_entity_poly.pdbx_seq_one_letter_code
_entity_poly.pdbx_strand_id
1 'polypeptide(L)'
;MELSEELRDQLDDESRWETIDPARYNTYADDPGEFYLNNLSTAPGWKTGGWTRWSPTDPVDCSCPECGTEAVPLLTISSTGPSGC
;
A
#
# COMPACT_ATOMS: atom_id res chain seq x y z
N MET A 1 -2.24 16.14 0.41
CA MET A 1 -2.65 16.18 1.83
C MET A 1 -1.45 15.66 2.60
N GLU A 2 -0.79 16.52 3.37
CA GLU A 2 0.46 16.19 4.09
C GLU A 2 0.15 15.67 5.50
N LEU A 3 0.98 14.77 6.04
CA LEU A 3 0.83 14.20 7.38
C LEU A 3 1.16 15.24 8.48
N SER A 4 0.54 15.11 9.65
CA SER A 4 0.96 15.89 10.82
C SER A 4 2.38 15.48 11.24
N GLU A 5 3.05 16.35 11.99
CA GLU A 5 4.41 16.11 12.50
C GLU A 5 4.44 14.91 13.47
N GLU A 6 3.49 14.85 14.40
CA GLU A 6 3.33 13.72 15.32
C GLU A 6 3.19 12.37 14.60
N LEU A 7 2.45 12.33 13.49
CA LEU A 7 2.25 11.11 12.72
C LEU A 7 3.50 10.70 11.94
N ARG A 8 4.31 11.66 11.50
CA ARG A 8 5.60 11.38 10.85
C ARG A 8 6.59 10.81 11.85
N ASP A 9 6.69 11.41 13.04
CA ASP A 9 7.56 10.93 14.12
C ASP A 9 7.20 9.50 14.56
N GLN A 10 5.91 9.14 14.55
CA GLN A 10 5.47 7.76 14.86
C GLN A 10 5.84 6.74 13.76
N LEU A 11 5.93 7.17 12.50
CA LEU A 11 6.35 6.30 11.39
C LEU A 11 7.86 6.07 11.42
N ASP A 12 8.63 7.08 11.83
CA ASP A 12 10.10 7.03 11.93
C ASP A 12 10.59 6.22 13.15
N ASP A 13 9.70 5.85 14.08
CA ASP A 13 10.04 5.01 15.25
C ASP A 13 10.10 3.51 14.90
N GLU A 14 11.30 3.04 14.56
CA GLU A 14 11.57 1.64 14.18
C GLU A 14 11.19 0.61 15.27
N SER A 15 11.27 0.99 16.56
CA SER A 15 11.01 0.08 17.68
C SER A 15 9.57 -0.45 17.69
N ARG A 16 8.65 0.28 17.06
CA ARG A 16 7.24 -0.11 16.95
C ARG A 16 7.00 -1.25 15.96
N TRP A 17 7.99 -1.57 15.14
CA TRP A 17 7.88 -2.58 14.07
C TRP A 17 8.67 -3.87 14.38
N GLU A 18 9.33 -3.98 15.53
CA GLU A 18 10.20 -5.12 15.90
C GLU A 18 9.53 -6.50 15.85
N THR A 19 8.20 -6.56 15.98
CA THR A 19 7.45 -7.83 15.90
C THR A 19 7.27 -8.34 14.47
N ILE A 20 7.58 -7.52 13.47
CA ILE A 20 7.50 -7.87 12.06
C ILE A 20 8.86 -8.43 11.65
N ASP A 21 8.87 -9.66 11.11
CA ASP A 21 10.08 -10.32 10.61
C ASP A 21 10.82 -9.40 9.61
N PRO A 22 11.97 -8.82 9.98
CA PRO A 22 12.67 -7.85 9.15
C PRO A 22 13.24 -8.53 7.89
N ALA A 23 13.50 -9.84 7.92
CA ALA A 23 13.99 -10.57 6.76
C ALA A 23 12.95 -10.64 5.62
N ARG A 24 11.66 -10.45 5.91
CA ARG A 24 10.60 -10.41 4.89
C ARG A 24 10.54 -9.12 4.09
N TYR A 25 11.12 -8.04 4.62
CA TYR A 25 10.88 -6.68 4.13
C TYR A 25 12.15 -5.79 4.14
N ASN A 26 13.31 -6.41 4.37
CA ASN A 26 14.62 -5.79 4.61
C ASN A 26 15.10 -4.82 3.53
N THR A 27 14.58 -4.93 2.30
CA THR A 27 15.01 -4.10 1.17
C THR A 27 14.76 -2.60 1.38
N TYR A 28 13.86 -2.24 2.30
CA TYR A 28 13.49 -0.85 2.59
C TYR A 28 13.75 -0.46 4.06
N ALA A 29 14.56 -1.21 4.80
CA ALA A 29 14.79 -0.97 6.23
C ALA A 29 15.34 0.45 6.50
N ASP A 30 16.16 1.00 5.61
CA ASP A 30 16.73 2.35 5.76
C ASP A 30 15.74 3.49 5.42
N ASP A 31 14.52 3.19 4.93
CA ASP A 31 13.46 4.17 4.62
C ASP A 31 12.09 3.67 5.14
N PRO A 32 11.69 4.07 6.36
CA PRO A 32 10.46 3.60 7.01
C PRO A 32 9.18 3.91 6.21
N GLY A 33 9.17 5.00 5.45
CA GLY A 33 8.06 5.41 4.60
C GLY A 33 7.84 4.45 3.42
N GLU A 34 8.88 4.15 2.66
CA GLU A 34 8.86 3.16 1.58
C GLU A 34 8.61 1.75 2.12
N PHE A 35 9.15 1.41 3.30
CA PHE A 35 8.83 0.16 3.97
C PHE A 35 7.32 0.02 4.23
N TYR A 36 6.69 1.06 4.80
CA TYR A 36 5.27 1.09 5.05
C TYR A 36 4.45 1.00 3.74
N LEU A 37 4.76 1.83 2.74
CA LEU A 37 3.99 1.91 1.50
C LEU A 37 4.05 0.62 0.68
N ASN A 38 5.21 -0.02 0.57
CA ASN A 38 5.40 -1.21 -0.25
C ASN A 38 4.98 -2.51 0.44
N ASN A 39 4.99 -2.57 1.78
CA ASN A 39 4.76 -3.82 2.51
C ASN A 39 3.59 -3.76 3.49
N LEU A 40 3.61 -2.79 4.42
CA LEU A 40 2.67 -2.78 5.53
C LEU A 40 1.28 -2.30 5.11
N SER A 41 1.20 -1.34 4.19
CA SER A 41 -0.08 -0.77 3.72
C SER A 41 -1.00 -1.84 3.09
N THR A 42 -0.43 -2.87 2.46
CA THR A 42 -1.15 -3.95 1.75
C THR A 42 -1.06 -5.33 2.43
N ALA A 43 -0.29 -5.49 3.53
CA ALA A 43 -0.19 -6.74 4.28
C ALA A 43 -1.57 -7.36 4.67
N PRO A 44 -1.71 -8.70 4.65
CA PRO A 44 -2.95 -9.38 5.02
C PRO A 44 -3.28 -9.23 6.52
N GLY A 45 -4.57 -9.29 6.88
CA GLY A 45 -5.05 -9.23 8.27
C GLY A 45 -5.93 -8.01 8.59
N TRP A 46 -6.27 -7.85 9.87
CA TRP A 46 -7.06 -6.71 10.35
C TRP A 46 -6.16 -5.51 10.65
N LYS A 47 -6.53 -4.35 10.10
CA LYS A 47 -5.84 -3.08 10.33
C LYS A 47 -6.84 -2.07 10.87
N THR A 48 -6.46 -1.32 11.90
CA THR A 48 -7.21 -0.17 12.39
C THR A 48 -6.42 1.10 12.05
N GLY A 49 -6.89 1.84 11.05
CA GLY A 49 -6.21 3.05 10.55
C GLY A 49 -5.16 2.79 9.46
N GLY A 50 -4.38 3.83 9.13
CA GLY A 50 -3.35 3.79 8.09
C GLY A 50 -3.82 4.30 6.72
N TRP A 51 -2.88 4.47 5.79
CA TRP A 51 -3.14 4.88 4.41
C TRP A 51 -2.76 3.76 3.45
N THR A 52 -3.75 3.28 2.70
CA THR A 52 -3.48 2.36 1.59
C THR A 52 -2.80 3.13 0.47
N ARG A 53 -1.71 2.58 -0.08
CA ARG A 53 -1.18 3.04 -1.35
C ARG A 53 -2.15 2.61 -2.46
N TRP A 54 -2.76 3.57 -3.13
CA TRP A 54 -3.48 3.33 -4.37
C TRP A 54 -2.49 3.57 -5.51
N SER A 55 -2.19 2.52 -6.28
CA SER A 55 -1.39 2.70 -7.50
C SER A 55 -2.12 3.66 -8.43
N PRO A 56 -1.44 4.70 -8.95
CA PRO A 56 -2.06 5.64 -9.89
C PRO A 56 -2.24 5.03 -11.29
N THR A 57 -1.68 3.85 -11.52
CA THR A 57 -1.81 3.08 -12.76
C THR A 57 -3.02 2.15 -12.68
N ASP A 58 -3.67 1.94 -13.82
CA ASP A 58 -4.76 0.98 -13.95
C ASP A 58 -4.34 -0.40 -13.42
N PRO A 59 -5.28 -1.16 -12.82
CA PRO A 59 -5.04 -2.54 -12.43
C PRO A 59 -4.52 -3.33 -13.64
N VAL A 60 -3.41 -4.03 -13.47
CA VAL A 60 -2.94 -5.00 -14.45
C VAL A 60 -3.80 -6.27 -14.37
N ASP A 61 -3.91 -7.01 -15.47
CA ASP A 61 -4.60 -8.29 -15.50
C ASP A 61 -4.03 -9.22 -14.42
N CYS A 62 -4.91 -9.65 -13.50
CA CYS A 62 -4.55 -10.49 -12.36
C CYS A 62 -5.31 -11.81 -12.44
N SER A 63 -4.61 -12.95 -12.35
CA SER A 63 -5.25 -14.26 -12.20
C SER A 63 -5.30 -14.68 -10.73
N CYS A 64 -6.37 -15.37 -10.32
CA CYS A 64 -6.48 -15.95 -8.98
C CYS A 64 -5.37 -16.99 -8.76
N PRO A 65 -4.53 -16.88 -7.70
CA PRO A 65 -3.43 -17.82 -7.47
C PRO A 65 -3.90 -19.25 -7.13
N GLU A 66 -5.13 -19.42 -6.62
CA GLU A 66 -5.67 -20.72 -6.23
C GLU A 66 -6.29 -21.50 -7.40
N CYS A 67 -6.97 -20.82 -8.32
CA CYS A 67 -7.75 -21.47 -9.39
C CYS A 67 -7.44 -20.99 -10.81
N GLY A 68 -6.59 -19.98 -10.99
CA GLY A 68 -6.19 -19.44 -12.29
C GLY A 68 -7.29 -18.66 -13.02
N THR A 69 -8.45 -18.44 -12.41
CA THR A 69 -9.52 -17.63 -13.01
C THR A 69 -9.10 -16.15 -13.06
N GLU A 70 -9.35 -15.50 -14.19
CA GLU A 70 -9.09 -14.06 -14.38
C GLU A 70 -9.94 -13.23 -13.39
N ALA A 71 -9.30 -12.32 -12.67
CA ALA A 71 -9.97 -11.42 -11.76
C ALA A 71 -10.63 -10.29 -12.56
N VAL A 72 -11.95 -10.17 -12.44
CA VAL A 72 -12.71 -9.09 -13.10
C VAL A 72 -12.77 -7.88 -12.15
N PRO A 73 -12.32 -6.69 -12.57
CA PRO A 73 -12.39 -5.49 -11.74
C PRO A 73 -13.85 -5.12 -11.48
N LEU A 74 -14.21 -4.92 -10.20
CA LEU A 74 -15.56 -4.52 -9.79
C LEU A 74 -15.84 -3.04 -10.04
N LEU A 75 -14.79 -2.21 -10.09
CA LEU A 75 -14.87 -0.77 -10.32
C LEU A 75 -13.59 -0.29 -11.00
N THR A 76 -13.76 0.41 -12.12
CA THR A 76 -12.70 1.13 -12.80
C THR A 76 -13.07 2.60 -12.82
N ILE A 77 -12.21 3.46 -12.25
CA ILE A 77 -12.41 4.91 -12.25
C ILE A 77 -11.45 5.51 -13.27
N SER A 78 -11.98 6.06 -14.36
CA SER A 78 -11.15 6.72 -15.37
C SER A 78 -10.47 7.96 -14.80
N SER A 79 -9.21 8.16 -15.14
CA SER A 79 -8.44 9.36 -14.80
C SER A 79 -8.81 10.58 -15.66
N THR A 80 -9.60 10.40 -16.72
CA THR A 80 -10.02 11.50 -17.59
C THR A 80 -11.07 12.37 -16.89
N GLY A 81 -10.69 13.58 -16.46
CA GLY A 81 -11.63 14.63 -16.09
C GLY A 81 -12.58 14.98 -17.25
N PRO A 82 -13.65 15.77 -17.04
CA PRO A 82 -14.62 16.07 -18.08
C PRO A 82 -13.90 16.70 -19.27
N SER A 83 -13.82 15.93 -20.36
CA SER A 83 -13.40 16.43 -21.66
C SER A 83 -14.49 17.39 -22.13
N GLY A 84 -14.27 18.69 -21.95
CA GLY A 84 -15.07 19.73 -22.58
C GLY A 84 -14.94 19.59 -24.09
N CYS A 85 -15.98 19.03 -24.71
CA CYS A 85 -16.33 19.13 -26.12
C CYS A 85 -17.86 19.22 -26.19
#